data_AF-A0A946PNR0-F1
#
_entry.id   AF-A0A946PNR0-F1
#
_cell.length_a   1.000
_cell.length_b   1.000
_cell.length_c   1.000
_cell.angle_alpha   90.00
_cell.angle_beta   90.00
_cell.angle_gamma   90.00
#
_symmetry.space_group_name_H-M   'P 1'
#
loop_
_entity.id
_entity.type
_entity.pdbx_description
1 polymer ?
#
loop_
_entity_poly.entity_id
_entity_poly.type
_entity_poly.pdbx_seq_one_letter_code
_entity_poly.pdbx_strand_id
1 'polypeptide(L)'
;MKKNLNTFLLLLFVLFSACSSSDESQGVVSTNNLSGDTTVTTIAEEVVEDVVSVEDAQLLLARCLRENGYDITDPKNGESLRSVLQPVFLAVDQKGRDELFETIETCSEDNNIPLGGRADFENPEEVAEQLDSELEIAQCFREKGIEIEDPNAERSLRSIISGLVQSGQYLQEQIREVRAACFDDLGREPPQQGGR
;
A
#
# COMPACT_ATOMS: atom_id res chain seq x y z
N MET A 1 -20.70 -53.44 24.61
CA MET A 1 -22.16 -53.48 24.84
C MET A 1 -22.63 -52.15 25.42
N LYS A 2 -23.68 -51.55 24.81
CA LYS A 2 -24.68 -50.54 25.25
C LYS A 2 -24.37 -49.70 26.52
N LYS A 3 -24.19 -48.36 26.42
CA LYS A 3 -25.16 -47.24 26.24
C LYS A 3 -25.92 -46.84 27.51
N ASN A 4 -25.54 -45.66 28.01
CA ASN A 4 -26.30 -44.50 28.49
C ASN A 4 -27.43 -44.71 29.53
N LEU A 5 -27.52 -43.82 30.54
CA LEU A 5 -28.68 -42.91 30.64
C LEU A 5 -28.44 -41.76 31.64
N ASN A 6 -28.48 -40.55 31.09
CA ASN A 6 -28.44 -39.26 31.76
C ASN A 6 -29.89 -38.71 31.69
N THR A 7 -30.57 -38.43 32.80
CA THR A 7 -31.88 -37.74 32.84
C THR A 7 -32.20 -37.41 34.31
N PHE A 8 -31.88 -36.23 34.84
CA PHE A 8 -32.58 -34.96 34.66
C PHE A 8 -34.11 -35.11 34.63
N LEU A 9 -34.75 -35.18 35.82
CA LEU A 9 -36.16 -34.79 35.95
C LEU A 9 -36.57 -34.49 37.41
N LEU A 10 -36.90 -33.21 37.65
CA LEU A 10 -37.95 -32.66 38.52
C LEU A 10 -38.11 -33.12 39.99
N LEU A 11 -37.94 -32.17 40.93
CA LEU A 11 -39.03 -31.55 41.74
C LEU A 11 -38.38 -30.52 42.72
N LEU A 12 -38.39 -29.23 42.42
CA LEU A 12 -39.49 -28.26 42.67
C LEU A 12 -39.75 -28.02 44.17
N PHE A 13 -39.09 -27.01 44.75
CA PHE A 13 -39.74 -26.13 45.72
C PHE A 13 -39.46 -24.66 45.33
N VAL A 14 -40.50 -24.09 44.75
CA VAL A 14 -40.73 -22.68 44.40
C VAL A 14 -40.97 -21.89 45.69
N LEU A 15 -40.56 -20.61 45.76
CA LEU A 15 -41.38 -19.46 46.21
C LEU A 15 -40.61 -18.11 46.02
N PHE A 16 -40.99 -17.41 44.95
CA PHE A 16 -41.17 -15.95 44.68
C PHE A 16 -40.36 -14.82 45.34
N SER A 17 -39.82 -13.95 44.46
CA SER A 17 -40.21 -12.52 44.26
C SER A 17 -39.59 -12.07 42.91
N ALA A 18 -40.33 -11.95 41.79
CA ALA A 18 -41.00 -10.73 41.25
C ALA A 18 -40.16 -9.44 41.47
N CYS A 19 -39.75 -8.64 40.47
CA CYS A 19 -40.42 -8.07 39.28
C CYS A 19 -39.35 -7.68 38.22
N SER A 20 -39.49 -7.93 36.91
CA SER A 20 -40.27 -7.18 35.86
C SER A 20 -39.41 -6.10 35.14
N SER A 21 -38.96 -6.31 33.89
CA SER A 21 -39.56 -5.87 32.58
C SER A 21 -39.13 -4.43 32.21
N SER A 22 -38.81 -3.96 31.00
CA SER A 22 -38.91 -4.41 29.59
C SER A 22 -37.84 -3.69 28.74
N ASP A 23 -37.69 -4.14 27.49
CA ASP A 23 -37.00 -3.48 26.37
C ASP A 23 -37.88 -2.35 25.79
N GLU A 24 -37.34 -1.14 25.65
CA GLU A 24 -37.79 -0.19 24.62
C GLU A 24 -36.68 0.78 24.18
N SER A 25 -36.42 0.76 22.87
CA SER A 25 -35.72 1.78 22.09
C SER A 25 -36.23 3.20 22.38
N GLN A 26 -35.34 4.08 22.85
CA GLN A 26 -35.39 5.54 22.68
C GLN A 26 -33.92 6.02 22.62
N GLY A 27 -33.40 6.48 21.48
CA GLY A 27 -33.71 7.78 20.90
C GLY A 27 -32.68 8.78 21.44
N VAL A 28 -31.59 9.01 20.70
CA VAL A 28 -30.64 10.09 21.02
C VAL A 28 -31.39 11.44 20.94
N VAL A 29 -31.55 12.09 22.09
CA VAL A 29 -32.16 13.41 22.18
C VAL A 29 -31.03 14.43 22.28
N SER A 30 -30.76 15.14 21.18
CA SER A 30 -30.06 16.42 21.24
C SER A 30 -31.02 17.45 21.83
N THR A 31 -30.88 17.76 23.11
CA THR A 31 -31.45 18.99 23.68
C THR A 31 -30.46 20.11 23.58
N ASN A 32 -30.66 20.96 22.58
CA ASN A 32 -30.22 22.35 22.64
C ASN A 32 -31.09 23.07 23.70
N ASN A 33 -30.56 23.33 24.89
CA ASN A 33 -30.89 24.56 25.62
C ASN A 33 -29.87 24.91 26.70
N LEU A 34 -29.57 26.21 26.74
CA LEU A 34 -28.48 26.89 27.42
C LEU A 34 -28.97 27.52 28.73
N SER A 35 -28.29 27.24 29.84
CA SER A 35 -28.13 28.06 31.06
C SER A 35 -27.50 27.14 32.11
N GLY A 36 -26.40 27.43 32.77
CA GLY A 36 -25.63 28.64 33.01
C GLY A 36 -24.87 28.31 34.30
N ASP A 37 -23.56 28.55 34.30
CA ASP A 37 -22.63 28.33 35.41
C ASP A 37 -22.16 26.88 35.65
N THR A 38 -21.06 26.51 35.01
CA THR A 38 -20.06 25.57 35.55
C THR A 38 -18.74 25.84 34.86
N THR A 39 -17.83 26.46 35.61
CA THR A 39 -16.36 26.42 35.52
C THR A 39 -15.75 25.93 34.21
N VAL A 40 -14.98 26.84 33.60
CA VAL A 40 -13.92 26.56 32.62
C VAL A 40 -13.06 25.40 33.13
N THR A 41 -13.36 24.21 32.64
CA THR A 41 -12.32 23.20 32.42
C THR A 41 -12.06 23.31 30.94
N THR A 42 -11.04 24.08 30.59
CA THR A 42 -10.28 23.83 29.36
C THR A 42 -9.85 22.37 29.45
N ILE A 43 -10.69 21.48 28.93
CA ILE A 43 -10.19 20.26 28.35
C ILE A 43 -9.27 20.81 27.28
N ALA A 44 -7.97 20.76 27.55
CA ALA A 44 -7.02 20.71 26.47
C ALA A 44 -7.54 19.55 25.63
N GLU A 45 -8.21 19.89 24.53
CA GLU A 45 -8.34 19.02 23.40
C GLU A 45 -6.88 18.74 23.03
N GLU A 46 -6.32 17.74 23.70
CA GLU A 46 -5.21 17.00 23.18
C GLU A 46 -5.76 16.54 21.85
N VAL A 47 -5.37 17.27 20.81
CA VAL A 47 -5.53 16.87 19.44
C VAL A 47 -4.78 15.54 19.40
N VAL A 48 -5.49 14.47 19.72
CA VAL A 48 -5.11 13.14 19.29
C VAL A 48 -5.17 13.30 17.78
N GLU A 49 -4.02 13.54 17.17
CA GLU A 49 -3.87 13.24 15.76
C GLU A 49 -4.36 11.80 15.65
N ASP A 50 -5.54 11.61 15.07
CA ASP A 50 -6.07 10.29 14.73
C ASP A 50 -5.11 9.72 13.71
N VAL A 51 -4.01 9.11 14.19
CA VAL A 51 -3.08 8.37 13.37
C VAL A 51 -3.88 7.18 12.87
N VAL A 52 -4.33 7.27 11.63
CA VAL A 52 -5.03 6.18 10.94
C VAL A 52 -4.22 4.90 11.16
N SER A 53 -4.87 3.88 11.73
CA SER A 53 -4.19 2.60 11.94
C SER A 53 -3.73 2.03 10.60
N VAL A 54 -2.69 1.20 10.62
CA VAL A 54 -2.16 0.59 9.38
C VAL A 54 -3.25 -0.26 8.70
N GLU A 55 -4.12 -0.87 9.48
CA GLU A 55 -5.27 -1.64 9.00
C GLU A 55 -6.33 -0.72 8.35
N ASP A 56 -6.69 0.40 9.01
CA ASP A 56 -7.67 1.34 8.48
C ASP A 56 -7.16 2.03 7.21
N ALA A 57 -5.87 2.36 7.14
CA ALA A 57 -5.23 2.95 5.96
C ALA A 57 -5.34 2.01 4.75
N GLN A 58 -5.08 0.72 4.95
CA GLN A 58 -5.21 -0.28 3.88
C GLN A 58 -6.66 -0.43 3.40
N LEU A 59 -7.64 -0.38 4.31
CA LEU A 59 -9.06 -0.43 3.95
C LEU A 59 -9.51 0.82 3.20
N LEU A 60 -9.01 2.00 3.58
CA LEU A 60 -9.26 3.26 2.87
C LEU A 60 -8.70 3.25 1.45
N LEU A 61 -7.45 2.82 1.29
CA LEU A 61 -6.83 2.65 -0.03
C LEU A 61 -7.58 1.60 -0.87
N ALA A 62 -7.95 0.45 -0.30
CA ALA A 62 -8.71 -0.58 -1.02
C ALA A 62 -10.06 -0.04 -1.52
N ARG A 63 -10.75 0.76 -0.71
CA ARG A 63 -11.99 1.44 -1.09
C ARG A 63 -11.77 2.41 -2.24
N CYS A 64 -10.78 3.30 -2.11
CA CYS A 64 -10.50 4.30 -3.14
C CYS A 64 -10.11 3.66 -4.49
N LEU A 65 -9.36 2.55 -4.47
CA LEU A 65 -9.01 1.82 -5.69
C LEU A 65 -10.25 1.21 -6.37
N ARG A 66 -11.21 0.68 -5.58
CA ARG A 66 -12.50 0.24 -6.14
C ARG A 66 -13.30 1.39 -6.75
N GLU A 67 -13.29 2.56 -6.12
CA GLU A 67 -13.94 3.77 -6.66
C GLU A 67 -13.31 4.20 -7.99
N ASN A 68 -12.01 3.93 -8.18
CA ASN A 68 -11.29 4.13 -9.44
C ASN A 68 -11.40 2.95 -10.42
N GLY A 69 -12.22 1.94 -10.13
CA GLY A 69 -12.55 0.86 -11.07
C GLY A 69 -11.69 -0.39 -10.97
N TYR A 70 -10.82 -0.51 -9.98
CA TYR A 70 -10.06 -1.75 -9.73
C TYR A 70 -10.92 -2.78 -8.99
N ASP A 71 -11.03 -3.98 -9.54
CA ASP A 71 -11.77 -5.09 -8.91
C ASP A 71 -10.90 -5.81 -7.87
N ILE A 72 -10.90 -5.28 -6.65
CA ILE A 72 -10.14 -5.80 -5.52
C ILE A 72 -11.02 -5.98 -4.27
N THR A 73 -10.72 -7.02 -3.49
CA THR A 73 -11.36 -7.21 -2.18
C THR A 73 -10.74 -6.33 -1.10
N ASP A 74 -11.34 -6.28 0.09
CA ASP A 74 -10.66 -5.71 1.25
C ASP A 74 -9.61 -6.70 1.80
N PRO A 75 -8.43 -6.22 2.25
CA PRO A 75 -7.48 -7.06 2.97
C PRO A 75 -8.10 -7.62 4.25
N LYS A 76 -7.93 -8.92 4.48
CA LYS A 76 -8.37 -9.57 5.73
C LYS A 76 -7.34 -9.40 6.85
N ASN A 77 -7.70 -9.80 8.06
CA ASN A 77 -6.76 -9.83 9.19
C ASN A 77 -5.49 -10.62 8.85
N GLY A 78 -4.33 -9.95 8.93
CA GLY A 78 -3.03 -10.55 8.61
C GLY A 78 -2.70 -10.61 7.11
N GLU A 79 -3.55 -10.05 6.25
CA GLU A 79 -3.31 -9.87 4.82
C GLU A 79 -2.99 -8.41 4.53
N SER A 80 -2.09 -8.16 3.58
CA SER A 80 -1.72 -6.79 3.17
C SER A 80 -2.48 -6.36 1.91
N LEU A 81 -2.70 -5.06 1.75
CA LEU A 81 -3.23 -4.50 0.50
C LEU A 81 -2.41 -4.92 -0.73
N ARG A 82 -1.08 -5.01 -0.59
CA ARG A 82 -0.18 -5.49 -1.63
C ARG A 82 -0.52 -6.92 -2.08
N SER A 83 -0.83 -7.80 -1.14
CA SER A 83 -1.23 -9.18 -1.44
C SER A 83 -2.52 -9.23 -2.24
N VAL A 84 -3.49 -8.37 -1.90
CA VAL A 84 -4.76 -8.28 -2.62
C VAL A 84 -4.57 -7.69 -4.03
N LEU A 85 -3.63 -6.77 -4.21
CA LEU A 85 -3.32 -6.14 -5.49
C LEU A 85 -2.48 -7.02 -6.43
N GLN A 86 -1.82 -8.07 -5.92
CA GLN A 86 -0.93 -8.92 -6.71
C GLN A 86 -1.58 -9.46 -8.01
N PRO A 87 -2.83 -9.98 -8.01
CA PRO A 87 -3.46 -10.44 -9.25
C PRO A 87 -3.68 -9.32 -10.27
N VAL A 88 -3.94 -8.09 -9.81
CA VAL A 88 -4.10 -6.92 -10.68
C VAL A 88 -2.77 -6.57 -11.33
N PHE A 89 -1.68 -6.52 -10.54
CA PHE A 89 -0.33 -6.25 -11.04
C PHE A 89 0.11 -7.27 -12.10
N LEU A 90 -0.19 -8.56 -11.89
CA LEU A 90 0.16 -9.63 -12.83
C LEU A 90 -0.70 -9.63 -14.10
N ALA A 91 -1.89 -9.04 -14.06
CA ALA A 91 -2.82 -9.01 -15.19
C ALA A 91 -2.57 -7.86 -16.17
N VAL A 92 -1.73 -6.88 -15.80
CA VAL A 92 -1.49 -5.67 -16.60
C VAL A 92 -0.03 -5.55 -17.07
N ASP A 93 0.17 -4.87 -18.19
CA ASP A 93 1.50 -4.56 -18.71
C ASP A 93 2.18 -3.43 -17.92
N GLN A 94 3.39 -3.02 -18.34
CA GLN A 94 4.12 -1.97 -17.64
C GLN A 94 3.35 -0.64 -17.55
N LYS A 95 2.63 -0.26 -18.62
CA LYS A 95 1.81 0.95 -18.62
C LYS A 95 0.67 0.85 -17.63
N GLY A 96 -0.02 -0.29 -17.58
CA GLY A 96 -1.08 -0.53 -16.60
C GLY A 96 -0.57 -0.55 -15.16
N ARG A 97 0.65 -1.03 -14.91
CA ARG A 97 1.29 -0.93 -13.57
C ARG A 97 1.62 0.52 -13.20
N ASP A 98 2.01 1.35 -14.16
CA ASP A 98 2.22 2.78 -13.95
C ASP A 98 0.91 3.50 -13.58
N GLU A 99 -0.17 3.23 -14.32
CA GLU A 99 -1.51 3.78 -14.07
C GLU A 99 -2.08 3.35 -12.71
N LEU A 100 -1.91 2.06 -12.34
CA LEU A 100 -2.31 1.55 -11.04
C LEU A 100 -1.58 2.27 -9.91
N PHE A 101 -0.27 2.47 -10.05
CA PHE A 101 0.52 3.15 -9.02
C PHE A 101 0.15 4.63 -8.88
N GLU A 102 -0.06 5.36 -9.98
CA GLU A 102 -0.54 6.75 -9.95
C GLU A 102 -1.90 6.85 -9.23
N THR A 103 -2.77 5.86 -9.43
CA THR A 103 -4.04 5.78 -8.69
C THR A 103 -3.80 5.54 -7.20
N ILE A 104 -2.87 4.64 -6.82
CA ILE A 104 -2.52 4.38 -5.42
C ILE A 104 -2.00 5.65 -4.75
N GLU A 105 -1.11 6.41 -5.41
CA GLU A 105 -0.61 7.70 -4.92
C GLU A 105 -1.75 8.69 -4.70
N THR A 106 -2.61 8.89 -5.71
CA THR A 106 -3.78 9.78 -5.62
C THR A 106 -4.67 9.39 -4.44
N CYS A 107 -5.01 8.11 -4.33
CA CYS A 107 -5.80 7.58 -3.23
C CYS A 107 -5.17 7.83 -1.86
N SER A 108 -3.85 7.78 -1.78
CA SER A 108 -3.14 8.02 -0.52
C SER A 108 -3.11 9.49 -0.14
N GLU A 109 -2.86 10.38 -1.11
CA GLU A 109 -2.89 11.82 -0.92
C GLU A 109 -4.28 12.29 -0.46
N ASP A 110 -5.33 11.83 -1.14
CA ASP A 110 -6.73 12.17 -0.84
C ASP A 110 -7.18 11.71 0.55
N ASN A 111 -6.55 10.65 1.08
CA ASN A 111 -6.90 10.08 2.38
C ASN A 111 -5.85 10.40 3.47
N ASN A 112 -4.88 11.27 3.18
CA ASN A 112 -3.78 11.62 4.10
C ASN A 112 -3.01 10.40 4.64
N ILE A 113 -2.86 9.36 3.82
CA ILE A 113 -2.13 8.14 4.16
C ILE A 113 -0.67 8.30 3.70
N PRO A 114 0.33 8.08 4.57
CA PRO A 114 1.72 8.04 4.14
C PRO A 114 2.00 6.72 3.39
N LEU A 115 2.41 6.80 2.13
CA LEU A 115 2.97 5.65 1.40
C LEU A 115 4.47 5.57 1.60
N GLY A 116 5.01 4.36 1.55
CA GLY A 116 6.40 4.18 1.17
C GLY A 116 6.60 4.29 -0.34
N GLY A 117 7.80 4.02 -0.81
CA GLY A 117 8.14 4.13 -2.23
C GLY A 117 7.48 3.06 -3.10
N ARG A 118 7.61 3.20 -4.43
CA ARG A 118 7.08 2.23 -5.43
C ARG A 118 7.50 0.78 -5.17
N ALA A 119 8.67 0.58 -4.59
CA ALA A 119 9.20 -0.72 -4.19
C ALA A 119 8.26 -1.52 -3.27
N ASP A 120 7.41 -0.84 -2.49
CA ASP A 120 6.45 -1.50 -1.60
C ASP A 120 5.37 -2.26 -2.35
N PHE A 121 5.15 -2.00 -3.63
CA PHE A 121 4.11 -2.64 -4.44
C PHE A 121 4.66 -3.57 -5.52
N GLU A 122 5.98 -3.61 -5.68
CA GLU A 122 6.64 -4.43 -6.69
C GLU A 122 6.76 -5.88 -6.23
N ASN A 123 6.77 -6.81 -7.19
CA ASN A 123 7.05 -8.22 -6.94
C ASN A 123 8.53 -8.36 -6.57
N PRO A 124 8.90 -8.84 -5.37
CA PRO A 124 10.29 -8.92 -4.94
C PRO A 124 11.20 -9.71 -5.89
N GLU A 125 10.64 -10.73 -6.57
CA GLU A 125 11.39 -11.52 -7.57
C GLU A 125 11.67 -10.70 -8.83
N GLU A 126 10.69 -9.93 -9.32
CA GLU A 126 10.88 -9.03 -10.47
C GLU A 126 11.81 -7.86 -10.13
N VAL A 127 11.73 -7.32 -8.91
CA VAL A 127 12.66 -6.28 -8.43
C VAL A 127 14.09 -6.81 -8.40
N ALA A 128 14.28 -8.03 -7.90
CA ALA A 128 15.59 -8.66 -7.87
C ALA A 128 16.12 -8.90 -9.29
N GLU A 129 15.30 -9.45 -10.19
CA GLU A 129 15.69 -9.66 -11.59
C GLU A 129 16.03 -8.34 -12.30
N GLN A 130 15.23 -7.29 -12.06
CA GLN A 130 15.49 -5.96 -12.61
C GLN A 130 16.80 -5.38 -12.06
N LEU A 131 17.04 -5.50 -10.76
CA LEU A 131 18.26 -5.03 -10.12
C LEU A 131 19.50 -5.77 -10.63
N ASP A 132 19.43 -7.09 -10.79
CA ASP A 132 20.50 -7.90 -11.37
C ASP A 132 20.81 -7.43 -12.80
N SER A 133 19.78 -7.20 -13.62
CA SER A 133 19.96 -6.67 -14.97
C SER A 133 20.55 -5.25 -14.97
N GLU A 134 20.15 -4.39 -14.03
CA GLU A 134 20.71 -3.05 -13.91
C GLU A 134 22.19 -3.07 -13.49
N LEU A 135 22.57 -3.99 -12.59
CA LEU A 135 23.96 -4.20 -12.18
C LEU A 135 24.84 -4.67 -13.34
N GLU A 136 24.36 -5.61 -14.16
CA GLU A 136 25.05 -6.06 -15.37
C GLU A 136 25.30 -4.90 -16.35
N ILE A 137 24.28 -4.08 -16.60
CA ILE A 137 24.41 -2.90 -17.47
C ILE A 137 25.38 -1.88 -16.85
N ALA A 138 25.30 -1.67 -15.54
CA ALA A 138 26.19 -0.75 -14.82
C ALA A 138 27.66 -1.16 -14.91
N GLN A 139 27.92 -2.46 -14.79
CA GLN A 139 29.25 -3.01 -15.00
C GLN A 139 29.74 -2.78 -16.42
N CYS A 140 28.90 -3.03 -17.43
CA CYS A 140 29.26 -2.76 -18.83
C CYS A 140 29.59 -1.28 -19.08
N PHE A 141 28.87 -0.35 -18.46
CA PHE A 141 29.17 1.08 -18.55
C PHE A 141 30.59 1.40 -18.05
N ARG A 142 30.98 0.82 -16.90
CA ARG A 142 32.33 0.96 -16.35
C ARG A 142 33.40 0.37 -17.27
N GLU A 143 33.14 -0.81 -17.84
CA GLU A 143 34.04 -1.43 -18.82
C GLU A 143 34.24 -0.56 -20.08
N LYS A 144 33.22 0.24 -20.44
CA LYS A 144 33.28 1.21 -21.55
C LYS A 144 33.71 2.62 -21.12
N GLY A 145 34.18 2.80 -19.89
CA GLY A 145 34.78 4.04 -19.41
C GLY A 145 33.80 5.09 -18.88
N ILE A 146 32.55 4.71 -18.60
CA ILE A 146 31.60 5.55 -17.86
C ILE A 146 31.59 5.08 -16.41
N GLU A 147 32.12 5.91 -15.52
CA GLU A 147 32.12 5.65 -14.09
C GLU A 147 30.72 5.89 -13.55
N ILE A 148 30.05 4.81 -13.17
CA ILE A 148 28.75 4.86 -12.54
C ILE A 148 28.74 4.02 -11.28
N GLU A 149 28.07 4.55 -10.26
CA GLU A 149 27.79 3.82 -9.02
C GLU A 149 26.80 2.67 -9.29
N ASP A 150 26.83 1.66 -8.41
CA ASP A 150 25.89 0.55 -8.51
C ASP A 150 24.45 1.00 -8.18
N PRO A 151 23.46 0.57 -8.97
CA PRO A 151 22.05 0.72 -8.64
C PRO A 151 21.66 -0.13 -7.42
N ASN A 152 20.58 0.25 -6.76
CA ASN A 152 19.99 -0.49 -5.65
C ASN A 152 18.47 -0.23 -5.60
N ALA A 153 17.78 -0.88 -4.66
CA ALA A 153 16.33 -0.78 -4.52
C ALA A 153 15.78 0.66 -4.38
N GLU A 154 16.58 1.58 -3.82
CA GLU A 154 16.18 2.99 -3.65
C GLU A 154 16.56 3.86 -4.84
N ARG A 155 17.60 3.46 -5.59
CA ARG A 155 18.19 4.29 -6.64
C ARG A 155 18.53 3.47 -7.89
N SER A 156 17.61 3.53 -8.85
CA SER A 156 17.73 2.84 -10.14
C SER A 156 18.85 3.38 -11.02
N LEU A 157 19.33 2.55 -11.93
CA LEU A 157 20.37 2.89 -12.90
C LEU A 157 20.00 4.12 -13.76
N ARG A 158 18.72 4.25 -14.14
CA ARG A 158 18.22 5.43 -14.88
C ARG A 158 18.42 6.73 -14.09
N SER A 159 18.15 6.71 -12.79
CA SER A 159 18.31 7.88 -11.92
C SER A 159 19.78 8.31 -11.83
N ILE A 160 20.67 7.33 -11.64
CA ILE A 160 22.13 7.53 -11.59
C ILE A 160 22.62 8.20 -12.87
N ILE A 161 22.32 7.60 -14.02
CA ILE A 161 22.73 8.11 -15.33
C ILE A 161 22.17 9.52 -15.58
N SER A 162 20.91 9.76 -15.20
CA SER A 162 20.28 11.07 -15.34
C SER A 162 21.05 12.13 -14.54
N GLY A 163 21.42 11.83 -13.29
CA GLY A 163 22.23 12.72 -12.45
C GLY A 163 23.61 13.03 -13.04
N LEU A 164 24.25 12.03 -13.66
CA LEU A 164 25.55 12.21 -14.32
C LEU A 164 25.48 13.11 -15.56
N VAL A 165 24.40 13.02 -16.34
CA VAL A 165 24.17 13.92 -17.48
C VAL A 165 23.82 15.32 -17.01
N GLN A 166 22.98 15.44 -15.98
CA GLN A 166 22.56 16.74 -15.43
C GLN A 166 23.70 17.51 -14.78
N SER A 167 24.61 16.81 -14.10
CA SER A 167 25.83 17.40 -13.53
C SER A 167 26.88 17.78 -14.59
N GLY A 168 26.68 17.36 -15.84
CA GLY A 168 27.63 17.60 -16.93
C GLY A 168 28.89 16.72 -16.87
N GLN A 169 28.91 15.70 -16.01
CA GLN A 169 30.04 14.76 -15.93
C GLN A 169 30.19 13.96 -17.23
N TYR A 170 29.07 13.58 -17.85
CA TYR A 170 29.04 12.91 -19.14
C TYR A 170 28.05 13.56 -20.10
N LEU A 171 28.38 13.53 -21.39
CA LEU A 171 27.47 14.02 -22.43
C LEU A 171 26.34 13.02 -22.66
N GLN A 172 25.15 13.53 -22.95
CA GLN A 172 23.99 12.69 -23.28
C GLN A 172 24.29 11.73 -24.44
N GLU A 173 25.01 12.18 -25.47
CA GLU A 173 25.34 11.35 -26.62
C GLU A 173 26.32 10.23 -26.26
N GLN A 174 27.31 10.53 -25.41
CA GLN A 174 28.25 9.52 -24.91
C GLN A 174 27.53 8.41 -24.14
N ILE A 175 26.60 8.79 -23.25
CA ILE A 175 25.75 7.84 -22.53
C ILE A 175 24.89 7.00 -23.49
N ARG A 176 24.36 7.62 -24.54
CA ARG A 176 23.53 6.93 -25.53
C ARG A 176 24.33 5.89 -26.31
N GLU A 177 25.52 6.24 -26.76
CA GLU A 177 26.42 5.35 -27.50
C GLU A 177 26.84 4.15 -26.65
N VAL A 178 27.31 4.40 -25.43
CA VAL A 178 27.70 3.35 -24.48
C VAL A 178 26.52 2.45 -24.13
N ARG A 179 25.34 3.04 -23.91
CA ARG A 179 24.11 2.28 -23.67
C ARG A 179 23.82 1.33 -24.84
N ALA A 180 23.82 1.83 -26.07
CA ALA A 180 23.55 1.00 -27.24
C ALA A 180 24.53 -0.18 -27.33
N ALA A 181 25.83 0.09 -27.16
CA ALA A 181 26.85 -0.95 -27.17
C ALA A 181 26.67 -1.97 -26.03
N CYS A 182 26.28 -1.54 -24.84
CA CYS A 182 26.02 -2.46 -23.72
C CYS A 182 24.79 -3.34 -23.93
N PHE A 183 23.73 -2.80 -24.53
CA PHE A 183 22.55 -3.60 -24.87
C PHE A 183 22.89 -4.66 -25.92
N ASP A 184 23.67 -4.29 -26.94
CA ASP A 184 24.15 -5.22 -27.96
C ASP A 184 25.07 -6.31 -27.36
N ASP A 185 26.04 -5.94 -26.53
CA ASP A 185 27.00 -6.88 -25.92
C ASP A 185 26.32 -7.86 -24.95
N LEU A 186 25.32 -7.40 -24.20
CA LEU A 186 24.55 -8.23 -23.28
C LEU A 186 23.41 -9.00 -23.96
N GLY A 187 23.21 -8.81 -25.27
CA GLY A 187 22.12 -9.44 -26.02
C GLY A 187 20.72 -9.04 -25.53
N ARG A 188 20.58 -7.80 -25.03
CA ARG A 188 19.32 -7.25 -24.48
C ARG A 188 18.66 -6.36 -25.52
N GLU A 189 17.35 -6.47 -25.68
CA GLU A 189 16.60 -5.53 -26.51
C GLU A 189 16.51 -4.16 -25.81
N PRO A 190 16.80 -3.04 -26.50
CA PRO A 190 16.60 -1.72 -25.93
C PRO A 190 15.13 -1.52 -25.56
N PRO A 191 14.83 -0.86 -24.43
CA PRO A 191 13.45 -0.59 -24.04
C PRO A 191 12.78 0.18 -25.17
N GLN A 192 11.67 -0.38 -25.67
CA GLN A 192 10.86 0.23 -26.71
C GLN A 192 10.51 1.66 -26.25
N GLN A 193 10.95 2.68 -26.99
CA GLN A 193 10.40 4.01 -26.80
C GLN A 193 8.93 3.90 -27.17
N GLY A 194 8.05 4.01 -26.18
CA GLY A 194 6.61 4.04 -26.39
C GLY A 194 6.30 5.05 -27.50
N GLY A 195 5.97 4.53 -28.68
CA GLY A 195 5.52 5.34 -29.79
C GLY A 195 4.24 6.03 -29.37
N ARG A 196 4.22 7.36 -29.46
CA ARG A 196 2.97 8.11 -29.48
C ARG A 196 2.11 7.69 -30.66
#